data_AF-A0A2G6R3N9-F1
#
_entry.id   AF-A0A2G6R3N9-F1
#
_cell.length_a   1.000
_cell.length_b   1.000
_cell.length_c   1.000
_cell.angle_alpha   90.00
_cell.angle_beta   90.00
_cell.angle_gamma   90.00
#
_symmetry.space_group_name_H-M   'P 1'
#
loop_
_entity.id
_entity.type
_entity.pdbx_description
1 polymer ?
#
loop_
_entity_poly.entity_id
_entity_poly.type
_entity_poly.pdbx_seq_one_letter_code
_entity_poly.pdbx_strand_id
1 'polypeptide(L)' 'MPVITNTTTPWISCYEARENAKIRLICIPHGGGGPHTYKEWAEKLPDFIEVYALCFPGRGSR' A
#
# COMPACT_ATOMS: atom_id res chain seq x y z
N MET A 1 -14.62 -16.65 -10.43
CA MET A 1 -14.50 -15.47 -9.54
C MET A 1 -13.09 -14.92 -9.73
N PRO A 2 -12.90 -13.62 -9.99
CA PRO A 2 -11.65 -13.12 -10.56
C PRO A 2 -10.48 -13.25 -9.58
N VAL A 3 -9.34 -13.64 -10.12
CA VAL A 3 -8.06 -13.82 -9.43
C VAL A 3 -7.58 -12.47 -8.90
N ILE A 4 -7.35 -12.36 -7.59
CA ILE A 4 -6.61 -11.24 -7.00
C ILE A 4 -5.13 -11.46 -7.36
N THR A 5 -4.67 -10.95 -8.50
CA THR A 5 -3.25 -10.99 -8.84
C THR A 5 -2.52 -9.91 -8.06
N ASN A 6 -1.89 -10.27 -6.95
CA ASN A 6 -0.94 -9.41 -6.25
C ASN A 6 0.28 -9.21 -7.18
N THR A 7 0.18 -8.24 -8.06
CA THR A 7 1.24 -7.93 -9.03
C THR A 7 2.28 -7.13 -8.25
N THR A 8 3.29 -7.84 -7.74
CA THR A 8 4.40 -7.23 -6.98
C THR A 8 5.19 -6.33 -7.92
N THR A 9 4.93 -5.03 -7.87
CA THR A 9 5.69 -4.01 -8.59
C THR A 9 6.60 -3.28 -7.61
N PRO A 10 7.80 -2.85 -8.02
CA PRO A 10 8.70 -2.10 -7.14
C PRO A 10 8.16 -0.69 -6.80
N TRP A 11 7.06 -0.29 -7.45
CA TRP A 11 6.47 1.04 -7.36
C TRP A 11 5.38 1.16 -6.29
N ILE A 12 4.88 0.04 -5.75
CA ILE A 12 3.74 0.04 -4.83
C ILE A 12 4.00 -0.97 -3.71
N SER A 13 3.85 -0.54 -2.46
CA SER A 13 3.89 -1.38 -1.28
C SER A 13 2.48 -1.54 -0.69
N CYS A 14 2.07 -2.78 -0.48
CA CYS A 14 0.88 -3.14 0.28
C CYS A 14 1.34 -3.68 1.64
N TYR A 15 0.99 -2.99 2.72
CA TYR A 15 1.40 -3.40 4.08
C TYR A 15 0.60 -4.57 4.60
N GLU A 16 -0.70 -4.58 4.31
CA GLU A 16 -1.62 -5.64 4.73
C GLU A 16 -2.57 -5.95 3.58
N ALA A 17 -2.36 -7.09 2.95
CA ALA A 17 -3.26 -7.59 1.91
C ALA A 17 -4.48 -8.23 2.58
N ARG A 18 -5.68 -7.88 2.13
CA ARG A 18 -6.95 -8.29 2.71
C ARG A 18 -7.84 -8.85 1.61
N GLU A 19 -8.10 -10.15 1.64
CA GLU A 19 -8.87 -10.86 0.60
C GLU A 19 -10.30 -10.31 0.42
N ASN A 20 -10.87 -9.73 1.47
CA ASN A 20 -12.24 -9.18 1.48
C ASN A 20 -12.28 -7.64 1.33
N ALA A 21 -11.17 -7.02 0.93
CA ALA A 21 -11.15 -5.58 0.74
C ALA A 21 -12.10 -5.13 -0.36
N LYS A 22 -12.97 -4.19 0.00
CA LYS A 22 -13.93 -3.55 -0.90
C LYS A 22 -13.37 -2.26 -1.49
N ILE A 23 -12.38 -1.67 -0.83
CA ILE A 23 -11.78 -0.39 -1.18
C ILE A 23 -10.26 -0.53 -1.19
N ARG A 24 -9.62 0.03 -2.21
CA ARG A 24 -8.17 0.18 -2.28
C ARG A 24 -7.82 1.66 -2.19
N LEU A 25 -7.12 2.04 -1.13
CA LEU A 25 -6.65 3.38 -0.89
C LEU A 25 -5.23 3.52 -1.43
N ILE A 26 -5.05 4.34 -2.46
CA ILE A 26 -3.73 4.63 -3.04
C ILE A 26 -3.16 5.86 -2.35
N CYS A 27 -2.00 5.70 -1.71
CA CYS A 27 -1.35 6.71 -0.89
C CYS A 27 -0.10 7.27 -1.59
N ILE A 28 -0.07 8.59 -1.79
CA ILE A 28 1.05 9.33 -2.39
C ILE A 28 1.83 10.04 -1.27
N PRO A 29 3.06 9.59 -0.92
CA PRO A 29 3.83 10.22 0.14
C PRO A 29 4.21 11.67 -0.20
N HIS A 30 4.31 12.51 0.82
CA HIS A 30 4.82 13.87 0.70
C HIS A 30 6.31 13.89 0.31
N GLY A 31 6.82 15.06 -0.10
CA GLY A 31 8.21 15.22 -0.52
C GLY A 31 9.21 14.76 0.55
N GLY A 32 10.06 13.78 0.21
CA GLY A 32 11.01 13.18 1.14
C GLY A 32 10.49 11.99 1.95
N GLY A 33 9.17 11.76 1.94
CA GLY A 33 8.52 10.60 2.54
C GLY A 33 8.67 9.32 1.71
N GLY A 34 8.39 8.19 2.35
CA GLY A 34 8.38 6.87 1.71
C GLY A 34 7.07 6.13 2.02
N PRO A 35 6.90 4.90 1.51
CA PRO A 35 5.68 4.13 1.72
C PRO A 35 5.40 3.89 3.21
N HIS A 36 6.45 3.84 4.06
CA HIS A 36 6.35 3.56 5.49
C HIS A 36 5.45 4.53 6.26
N THR A 37 5.30 5.77 5.75
CA THR A 37 4.40 6.78 6.32
C THR A 37 2.95 6.28 6.44
N TYR A 38 2.56 5.28 5.62
CA TYR A 38 1.21 4.73 5.59
C TYR A 38 1.08 3.36 6.29
N LYS A 39 2.14 2.86 6.92
CA LYS A 39 2.10 1.56 7.62
C LYS A 39 1.04 1.56 8.74
N GLU A 40 1.05 2.59 9.59
CA GLU A 40 0.06 2.71 10.68
C GLU A 40 -1.37 2.84 10.17
N TRP A 41 -1.57 3.34 8.95
CA TRP A 41 -2.91 3.44 8.36
C TRP A 41 -3.43 2.06 7.96
N ALA A 42 -2.56 1.19 7.44
CA ALA A 42 -2.95 -0.19 7.17
C ALA A 42 -3.42 -0.91 8.46
N GLU A 43 -2.74 -0.66 9.58
CA GLU A 43 -3.07 -1.25 10.88
C GLU A 43 -4.35 -0.68 11.51
N LYS A 44 -4.67 0.60 11.27
CA LYS A 44 -5.79 1.31 11.93
C LYS A 44 -7.06 1.38 11.09
N LEU A 45 -6.98 1.22 9.77
CA LEU A 45 -8.14 1.30 8.90
C LEU A 45 -8.97 0.01 8.94
N PRO A 46 -10.31 0.11 8.77
CA PRO A 46 -11.19 -1.05 8.74
C PRO A 46 -10.79 -2.10 7.70
N ASP A 47 -11.04 -3.38 8.01
CA ASP A 47 -10.61 -4.54 7.20
C ASP A 47 -11.14 -4.58 5.75
N PHE A 48 -12.14 -3.76 5.43
CA PHE A 48 -12.64 -3.61 4.07
C PHE A 48 -11.79 -2.65 3.22
N ILE A 49 -10.75 -2.03 3.78
CA ILE A 49 -9.86 -1.09 3.10
C ILE A 49 -8.44 -1.67 3.08
N GLU A 50 -7.85 -1.74 1.89
CA GLU A 50 -6.43 -2.02 1.68
C GLU A 50 -5.66 -0.72 1.41
N VAL A 51 -4.47 -0.61 1.99
CA VAL A 51 -3.58 0.55 1.79
C VAL A 51 -2.45 0.18 0.85
N TYR A 52 -2.38 0.89 -0.27
CA TYR A 52 -1.33 0.78 -1.28
C TYR A 52 -0.53 2.07 -1.33
N ALA A 53 0.69 2.06 -0.81
CA ALA A 53 1.56 3.22 -0.78
C ALA A 53 2.56 3.20 -1.94
N LEU A 54 2.76 4.35 -2.59
CA LEU A 54 3.74 4.48 -3.66
C LEU A 54 5.18 4.43 -3.14
N CYS A 55 5.98 3.59 -3.77
CA CYS A 55 7.43 3.47 -3.64
C CYS A 55 8.08 4.19 -4.83
N PHE A 56 8.46 5.46 -4.64
CA PHE A 56 9.24 6.14 -5.67
C PHE A 56 10.66 5.56 -5.74
N PRO A 57 11.22 5.30 -6.94
CA PRO A 57 12.57 4.79 -7.10
C PRO A 57 13.58 5.78 -6.53
N GLY A 58 14.65 5.26 -5.92
CA GLY A 58 15.64 6.08 -5.21
C GLY A 58 15.16 6.62 -3.86
N ARG A 59 13.96 6.23 -3.39
CA ARG A 59 13.45 6.52 -2.04
C ARG A 59 13.16 5.20 -1.32
N GLY A 60 13.51 5.12 -0.04
CA GLY A 60 13.13 3.99 0.81
C GLY A 60 14.00 2.72 0.74
N SER A 61 15.10 2.71 0.00
CA SER A 61 16.14 1.68 0.16
C SER A 61 17.21 2.19 1.13
N ARG A 62 17.19 1.64 2.35
CA ARG A 62 18.29 1.60 3.31
C ARG A 62 18.36 0.19 3.84
#